data_AF-A0A7K3YJZ7-F1
#
_entry.id   AF-A0A7K3YJZ7-F1
#
_cell.length_a   1.000
_cell.length_b   1.000
_cell.length_c   1.000
_cell.angle_alpha   90.00
_cell.angle_beta   90.00
_cell.angle_gamma   90.00
#
_symmetry.space_group_name_H-M   'P 1'
#
loop_
_entity.id
_entity.type
_entity.pdbx_description
1 polymer ?
#
loop_
_entity_poly.entity_id
_entity_poly.type
_entity_poly.pdbx_seq_one_letter_code
_entity_poly.pdbx_strand_id
1 'polypeptide(L)'
;AYATAGAVYSNVAAFEILTQETAITLALEEVNGTAVACTGDLTAGGLPVALAPVLIRIDGSTLVTTETDRNGTYKKEIVLPAGEHTLRAEFHATGYPLNTSESETATILIRGEPLSPLPFIAALAAAAGTGWYFRRRQTEETPPPEEPAEVPDVVKIAASVEIDALPPREAATVLFCALRARLGLSESKTPRDCALLAPDHAAFFERYERIRYAGEIPSEEELKSMEKIASGGDRDAA
;
A
#
# COMPACT_ATOMS: atom_id res chain seq x y z
N ALA A 1 28.00 -44.60 13.30
CA ALA A 1 28.69 -45.75 13.90
C ALA A 1 28.36 -45.75 15.39
N TYR A 2 27.78 -46.83 15.93
CA TYR A 2 27.49 -46.94 17.35
C TYR A 2 28.70 -47.56 18.06
N ALA A 3 29.14 -46.96 19.17
CA ALA A 3 30.16 -47.54 20.03
C ALA A 3 29.53 -48.67 20.85
N THR A 4 30.04 -49.89 20.72
CA THR A 4 29.58 -51.05 21.49
C THR A 4 30.59 -51.38 22.59
N ALA A 5 30.14 -51.32 23.84
CA ALA A 5 30.81 -51.88 25.00
C ALA A 5 29.86 -52.89 25.65
N GLY A 6 29.87 -54.14 25.17
CA GLY A 6 29.11 -55.26 25.75
C GLY A 6 27.60 -55.29 25.48
N ALA A 7 26.93 -56.31 26.05
CA ALA A 7 25.51 -56.64 25.88
C ALA A 7 24.57 -55.85 26.82
N VAL A 8 24.87 -54.57 27.06
CA VAL A 8 24.00 -53.67 27.84
C VAL A 8 23.46 -52.60 26.90
N TYR A 9 22.24 -52.83 26.41
CA TYR A 9 21.49 -51.82 25.69
C TYR A 9 20.87 -50.86 26.71
N SER A 10 21.02 -49.55 26.53
CA SER A 10 20.29 -48.58 27.36
C SER A 10 18.79 -48.72 27.10
N ASN A 11 17.98 -48.76 28.16
CA ASN A 11 16.54 -48.79 28.01
C ASN A 11 16.06 -47.51 27.30
N VAL A 12 15.19 -47.68 26.30
CA VAL A 12 14.50 -46.55 25.66
C VAL A 12 13.41 -46.09 26.62
N ALA A 13 13.48 -44.83 27.04
CA ALA A 13 12.45 -44.20 27.87
C ALA A 13 11.56 -43.30 26.99
N ALA A 14 10.26 -43.48 27.11
CA ALA A 14 9.29 -42.54 26.55
C ALA A 14 9.08 -41.37 27.52
N PHE A 15 8.85 -40.18 26.99
CA PHE A 15 8.39 -39.02 27.75
C PHE A 15 7.24 -38.36 26.98
N GLU A 16 6.34 -37.71 27.71
CA GLU A 16 5.24 -36.94 27.15
C GLU A 16 5.56 -35.44 27.24
N ILE A 17 5.21 -34.70 26.19
CA ILE A 17 5.31 -33.24 26.18
C ILE A 17 3.91 -32.71 26.53
N LEU A 18 3.76 -32.19 27.74
CA LEU A 18 2.53 -31.55 28.18
C LEU A 18 2.52 -30.09 27.72
N THR A 19 1.49 -29.69 26.97
CA THR A 19 1.32 -28.29 26.60
C THR A 19 0.75 -27.49 27.77
N GLN A 20 1.17 -26.22 27.87
CA GLN A 20 0.66 -25.30 28.89
C GLN A 20 -0.29 -24.28 28.29
N GLU A 21 -1.30 -23.89 29.07
CA GLU A 21 -2.19 -22.79 28.73
C GLU A 21 -1.43 -21.45 28.66
N THR A 22 -1.80 -20.64 27.67
CA THR A 22 -1.21 -19.31 27.48
C THR A 22 -2.26 -18.23 27.66
N ALA A 23 -1.82 -17.06 28.10
CA ALA A 23 -2.63 -15.86 28.21
C ALA A 23 -1.93 -14.71 27.47
N ILE A 24 -2.66 -14.08 26.56
CA ILE A 24 -2.20 -12.91 25.80
C ILE A 24 -3.15 -11.72 26.05
N THR A 25 -2.57 -10.54 26.24
CA THR A 25 -3.34 -9.29 26.46
C THR A 25 -3.08 -8.31 25.33
N LEU A 26 -4.02 -7.40 25.05
CA LEU A 26 -3.83 -6.31 24.10
C LEU A 26 -4.29 -4.97 24.70
N ALA A 27 -3.43 -3.97 24.63
CA ALA A 27 -3.72 -2.59 24.94
C ALA A 27 -3.41 -1.70 23.73
N LEU A 28 -4.27 -0.70 23.50
CA LEU A 28 -4.17 0.23 22.38
C LEU A 28 -3.94 1.64 22.90
N GLU A 29 -3.01 2.34 22.28
CA GLU A 29 -2.72 3.75 22.55
C GLU A 29 -2.59 4.51 21.24
N GLU A 30 -3.32 5.62 21.06
CA GLU A 30 -3.15 6.48 19.90
C GLU A 30 -1.79 7.20 19.98
N VAL A 31 -0.94 7.00 18.97
CA VAL A 31 0.36 7.67 18.87
C VAL A 31 0.21 9.01 18.15
N ASN A 32 -0.58 9.01 17.07
CA ASN A 32 -0.95 10.20 16.33
C ASN A 32 -2.30 9.95 15.61
N GLY A 33 -2.82 10.95 14.90
CA GLY A 33 -4.14 10.90 14.25
C GLY A 33 -4.33 9.82 13.17
N THR A 34 -3.30 9.01 12.88
CA THR A 34 -3.35 7.86 11.96
C THR A 34 -2.64 6.60 12.49
N ALA A 35 -1.96 6.66 13.63
CA ALA A 35 -1.12 5.55 14.12
C ALA A 35 -1.50 5.15 15.55
N VAL A 36 -1.50 3.83 15.78
CA VAL A 36 -1.83 3.21 17.07
C VAL A 36 -0.67 2.32 17.51
N ALA A 37 -0.26 2.48 18.76
CA ALA A 37 0.62 1.55 19.44
C ALA A 37 -0.21 0.43 20.06
N CYS A 38 0.02 -0.78 19.57
CA CYS A 38 -0.49 -2.02 20.12
C CYS A 38 0.57 -2.60 21.05
N THR A 39 0.23 -2.79 22.32
CA THR A 39 1.13 -3.38 23.33
C THR A 39 0.44 -4.52 24.05
N GLY A 40 1.22 -5.42 24.64
CA GLY A 40 0.66 -6.52 25.41
C GLY A 40 1.72 -7.49 25.89
N ASP A 41 1.30 -8.41 26.75
CA ASP A 41 2.13 -9.47 27.30
C ASP A 41 1.61 -10.84 26.90
N LEU A 42 2.53 -11.80 26.76
CA LEU A 42 2.26 -13.22 26.57
C LEU A 42 2.89 -14.02 27.70
N THR A 43 2.07 -14.81 28.39
CA THR A 43 2.51 -15.65 29.49
C THR A 43 2.01 -17.08 29.35
N ALA A 44 2.78 -18.03 29.92
CA ALA A 44 2.41 -19.44 30.05
C ALA A 44 2.62 -19.85 31.51
N GLY A 45 1.56 -20.29 32.20
CA GLY A 45 1.66 -20.62 33.62
C GLY A 45 2.19 -19.49 34.52
N GLY A 46 1.97 -18.23 34.12
CA GLY A 46 2.47 -17.04 34.82
C GLY A 46 3.93 -16.66 34.53
N LEU A 47 4.61 -17.39 33.65
CA LEU A 47 5.96 -17.07 33.18
C LEU A 47 5.91 -16.37 31.81
N PRO A 48 6.81 -15.39 31.55
CA PRO A 48 6.86 -14.72 30.27
C PRO A 48 7.33 -15.65 29.15
N VAL A 49 6.69 -15.56 27.99
CA VAL A 49 7.07 -16.32 26.80
C VAL A 49 7.84 -15.41 25.85
N ALA A 50 9.15 -15.63 25.76
CA ALA A 50 10.03 -14.81 24.93
C ALA A 50 10.11 -15.30 23.48
N LEU A 51 10.40 -14.36 22.56
CA LEU A 51 10.62 -14.61 21.13
C LEU A 51 9.46 -15.34 20.44
N ALA A 52 8.25 -15.13 20.97
CA ALA A 52 7.05 -15.77 20.49
C ALA A 52 6.38 -14.88 19.44
N PRO A 53 5.99 -15.44 18.28
CA PRO A 53 5.28 -14.69 17.25
C PRO A 53 3.86 -14.36 17.72
N VAL A 54 3.51 -13.09 17.65
CA VAL A 54 2.16 -12.57 17.95
C VAL A 54 1.57 -12.00 16.67
N LEU A 55 0.33 -12.36 16.38
CA LEU A 55 -0.44 -11.85 15.26
C LEU A 55 -1.48 -10.86 15.77
N ILE A 56 -1.52 -9.67 15.21
CA ILE A 56 -2.54 -8.67 15.50
C ILE A 56 -3.52 -8.67 14.32
N ARG A 57 -4.76 -9.10 14.57
CA ARG A 57 -5.86 -9.07 13.62
C ARG A 57 -6.59 -7.75 13.72
N ILE A 58 -6.73 -7.07 12.59
CA ILE A 58 -7.42 -5.79 12.43
C ILE A 58 -8.65 -6.02 11.56
N ASP A 59 -9.81 -5.60 12.05
CA ASP A 59 -11.12 -5.68 11.38
C ASP A 59 -11.46 -7.07 10.83
N GLY A 60 -10.98 -8.11 11.52
CA GLY A 60 -11.20 -9.51 11.18
C GLY A 60 -10.33 -10.07 10.05
N SER A 61 -9.76 -9.24 9.17
CA SER A 61 -9.07 -9.70 7.97
C SER A 61 -7.57 -9.41 7.94
N THR A 62 -7.15 -8.22 8.37
CA THR A 62 -5.77 -7.78 8.18
C THR A 62 -4.92 -8.32 9.32
N LEU A 63 -3.80 -8.98 9.00
CA LEU A 63 -2.90 -9.56 9.98
C LEU A 63 -1.57 -8.81 9.98
N VAL A 64 -1.15 -8.37 11.16
CA VAL A 64 0.15 -7.74 11.39
C VAL A 64 0.94 -8.59 12.37
N THR A 65 2.13 -9.02 11.97
CA THR A 65 2.99 -9.84 12.84
C THR A 65 3.92 -8.96 13.69
N THR A 66 4.11 -9.39 14.92
CA THR A 66 5.13 -8.91 15.86
C THR A 66 5.69 -10.08 16.67
N GLU A 67 6.66 -9.83 17.53
CA GLU A 67 7.28 -10.84 18.38
C GLU A 67 7.40 -10.32 19.80
N THR A 68 7.31 -11.22 20.78
CA THR A 68 7.58 -10.87 22.19
C THR A 68 9.06 -10.74 22.44
N ASP A 69 9.42 -9.79 23.30
CA ASP A 69 10.78 -9.63 23.77
C ASP A 69 11.13 -10.66 24.86
N ARG A 70 12.31 -10.51 25.48
CA ARG A 70 12.77 -11.42 26.54
C ARG A 70 11.90 -11.41 27.80
N ASN A 71 11.08 -10.38 27.98
CA ASN A 71 10.17 -10.22 29.10
C ASN A 71 8.74 -10.69 28.76
N GLY A 72 8.52 -11.24 27.57
CA GLY A 72 7.20 -11.68 27.12
C GLY A 72 6.30 -10.53 26.65
N THR A 73 6.83 -9.32 26.54
CA THR A 73 6.08 -8.13 26.12
C THR A 73 6.28 -7.92 24.62
N TYR A 74 5.23 -7.50 23.92
CA TYR A 74 5.31 -7.08 22.53
C TYR A 74 4.81 -5.65 22.35
N LYS A 75 5.36 -4.96 21.35
CA LYS A 75 4.92 -3.63 20.93
C LYS A 75 4.96 -3.53 19.41
N LYS A 76 3.90 -2.99 18.82
CA LYS A 76 3.81 -2.73 17.38
C LYS A 76 3.06 -1.44 17.13
N GLU A 77 3.64 -0.56 16.32
CA GLU A 77 2.92 0.61 15.80
C GLU A 77 2.30 0.26 14.46
N ILE A 78 1.02 0.59 14.29
CA ILE A 78 0.21 0.28 13.12
C ILE A 78 -0.46 1.55 12.63
N VAL A 79 -0.29 1.86 11.35
CA VAL A 79 -1.01 2.95 10.69
C VAL A 79 -2.38 2.43 10.24
N LEU A 80 -3.43 3.12 10.66
CA LEU A 80 -4.82 2.80 10.38
C LEU A 80 -5.48 3.99 9.67
N PRO A 81 -6.38 3.74 8.71
CA PRO A 81 -7.15 4.81 8.09
C PRO A 81 -8.06 5.48 9.13
N ALA A 82 -8.62 6.64 8.77
CA ALA A 82 -9.63 7.28 9.60
C ALA A 82 -10.89 6.39 9.69
N GLY A 83 -11.40 6.20 10.90
CA GLY A 83 -12.52 5.31 11.15
C GLY A 83 -12.39 4.55 12.47
N GLU A 84 -13.42 3.77 12.76
CA GLU A 84 -13.42 2.84 13.88
C GLU A 84 -12.77 1.52 13.46
N HIS A 85 -11.84 1.04 14.27
CA HIS A 85 -11.10 -0.20 14.02
C HIS A 85 -11.18 -1.13 15.22
N THR A 86 -11.30 -2.42 14.93
CA THR A 86 -11.27 -3.50 15.93
C THR A 86 -9.95 -4.26 15.83
N LEU A 87 -9.30 -4.48 16.96
CA LEU A 87 -8.01 -5.15 17.03
C LEU A 87 -8.05 -6.29 18.05
N ARG A 88 -7.36 -7.39 17.72
CA ARG A 88 -7.20 -8.56 18.59
C ARG A 88 -5.81 -9.15 18.41
N ALA A 89 -5.17 -9.56 19.50
CA ALA A 89 -3.91 -10.28 19.45
C ALA A 89 -4.14 -11.79 19.53
N GLU A 90 -3.40 -12.55 18.74
CA GLU A 90 -3.49 -13.99 18.61
C GLU A 90 -2.08 -14.58 18.72
N PHE A 91 -1.93 -15.57 19.59
CA PHE A 91 -0.73 -16.37 19.69
C PHE A 91 -0.98 -17.75 19.09
N HIS A 92 -0.24 -18.06 18.03
CA HIS A 92 -0.19 -19.40 17.46
C HIS A 92 1.06 -20.10 17.98
N ALA A 93 0.90 -21.22 18.69
CA ALA A 93 1.98 -21.96 19.33
C ALA A 93 2.90 -22.73 18.35
N THR A 94 3.02 -22.29 17.11
CA THR A 94 3.90 -22.93 16.13
C THR A 94 5.35 -22.84 16.60
N GLY A 95 5.99 -23.99 16.85
CA GLY A 95 7.35 -24.06 17.38
C GLY A 95 7.45 -24.00 18.91
N TYR A 96 6.32 -23.93 19.62
CA TYR A 96 6.25 -23.91 21.08
C TYR A 96 5.37 -25.05 21.59
N PRO A 97 5.78 -25.78 22.65
CA PRO A 97 4.92 -26.77 23.31
C PRO A 97 3.88 -26.08 24.20
N LEU A 98 3.12 -25.14 23.64
CA LEU A 98 2.17 -24.28 24.34
C LEU A 98 0.81 -24.35 23.63
N ASN A 99 -0.25 -23.93 24.30
CA ASN A 99 -1.56 -23.78 23.68
C ASN A 99 -1.68 -22.40 23.02
N THR A 100 -2.52 -22.33 21.99
CA THR A 100 -2.89 -21.06 21.34
C THR A 100 -3.77 -20.22 22.26
N SER A 101 -3.66 -18.90 22.17
CA SER A 101 -4.54 -17.98 22.91
C SER A 101 -4.86 -16.73 22.11
N GLU A 102 -5.96 -16.08 22.46
CA GLU A 102 -6.41 -14.81 21.88
C GLU A 102 -6.67 -13.80 23.00
N SER A 103 -6.43 -12.53 22.71
CA SER A 103 -6.78 -11.44 23.62
C SER A 103 -8.26 -11.08 23.51
N GLU A 104 -8.72 -10.24 24.43
CA GLU A 104 -9.97 -9.51 24.22
C GLU A 104 -9.87 -8.61 22.96
N THR A 105 -11.02 -8.33 22.35
CA THR A 105 -11.10 -7.42 21.21
C THR A 105 -11.17 -5.99 21.72
N ALA A 106 -10.23 -5.15 21.29
CA ALA A 106 -10.19 -3.74 21.60
C ALA A 106 -10.64 -2.92 20.40
N THR A 107 -11.34 -1.82 20.65
CA THR A 107 -11.83 -0.91 19.60
C THR A 107 -11.18 0.46 19.77
N ILE A 108 -10.79 1.09 18.66
CA ILE A 108 -10.22 2.44 18.65
C ILE A 108 -10.79 3.26 17.49
N LEU A 109 -10.98 4.56 17.71
CA LEU A 109 -11.47 5.51 16.71
C LEU A 109 -10.33 6.41 16.26
N ILE A 110 -9.96 6.32 14.99
CA ILE A 110 -8.93 7.13 14.35
C ILE A 110 -9.58 8.30 13.62
N ARG A 111 -9.22 9.52 14.01
CA ARG A 111 -9.87 10.74 13.50
C ARG A 111 -9.39 11.13 12.09
N GLY A 112 -8.20 10.69 11.68
CA GLY A 112 -7.55 11.12 10.44
C GLY A 112 -6.93 12.52 10.54
N GLU A 113 -6.05 12.86 9.60
CA GLU A 113 -5.52 14.22 9.49
C GLU A 113 -6.56 15.18 8.89
N PRO A 114 -6.62 16.43 9.38
CA PRO A 114 -7.49 17.43 8.77
C PRO A 114 -7.05 17.71 7.33
N LEU A 115 -7.99 17.63 6.38
CA LEU A 115 -7.76 17.99 4.97
C LEU A 115 -7.17 19.40 4.89
N SER A 116 -6.02 19.55 4.20
CA SER A 116 -5.41 20.86 3.98
C SER A 116 -6.36 21.80 3.21
N PRO A 117 -6.53 23.07 3.63
CA PRO A 117 -7.45 24.02 2.98
C PRO A 117 -6.89 24.63 1.67
N LEU A 118 -5.65 24.31 1.30
CA LEU A 118 -4.99 24.87 0.11
C LEU A 118 -5.76 24.75 -1.22
N PRO A 119 -6.46 23.65 -1.56
CA PRO A 119 -7.22 23.57 -2.81
C PRO A 119 -8.41 24.55 -2.85
N PHE A 120 -8.97 24.95 -1.71
CA PHE A 120 -10.07 25.91 -1.65
C PHE A 120 -9.61 27.36 -1.92
N ILE A 121 -8.38 27.71 -1.55
CA ILE A 121 -7.81 29.05 -1.79
C ILE A 121 -7.51 29.24 -3.29
N ALA A 122 -7.03 28.21 -3.98
CA ALA A 122 -6.76 28.26 -5.41
C ALA A 122 -8.05 28.45 -6.25
N ALA A 123 -9.15 27.79 -5.86
CA ALA A 123 -10.45 27.93 -6.53
C ALA A 123 -11.03 29.36 -6.41
N LEU A 124 -10.87 30.00 -5.25
CA LEU A 124 -11.31 31.39 -5.06
C LEU A 124 -10.47 32.40 -5.86
N ALA A 125 -9.16 32.18 -5.99
CA ALA A 125 -8.29 33.04 -6.79
C ALA A 125 -8.62 32.98 -8.31
N ALA A 126 -8.93 31.79 -8.83
CA ALA A 126 -9.33 31.61 -10.23
C ALA A 126 -10.68 32.29 -10.56
N ALA A 127 -11.64 32.25 -9.62
CA ALA A 127 -12.94 32.91 -9.78
C ALA A 127 -12.84 34.44 -9.77
N ALA A 128 -11.93 35.01 -8.97
CA ALA A 128 -11.66 36.46 -9.00
C ALA A 128 -10.95 36.91 -10.29
N GLY A 129 -10.05 36.08 -10.82
CA GLY A 129 -9.32 36.35 -12.05
C GLY A 129 -10.21 36.42 -13.30
N THR A 130 -11.19 35.53 -13.43
CA THR A 130 -12.14 35.54 -14.56
C THR A 130 -13.05 36.77 -14.55
N GLY A 131 -13.51 37.21 -13.36
CA GLY A 131 -14.32 38.42 -13.22
C GLY A 131 -13.62 39.71 -13.68
N TRP A 132 -12.32 39.85 -13.40
CA TRP A 132 -11.53 41.00 -13.85
C TRP A 132 -11.25 40.98 -15.36
N TYR A 133 -11.02 39.80 -15.93
CA TYR A 133 -10.76 39.63 -17.37
C TYR A 133 -11.96 39.99 -18.25
N PHE A 134 -13.19 39.62 -17.86
CA PHE A 134 -14.39 39.97 -18.63
C PHE A 134 -14.74 41.46 -18.58
N ARG A 135 -14.46 42.15 -17.47
CA ARG A 135 -14.70 43.59 -17.36
C ARG A 135 -13.82 44.42 -18.32
N ARG A 136 -12.63 43.93 -18.68
CA ARG A 136 -11.72 44.64 -19.59
C ARG A 136 -12.11 44.51 -21.07
N ARG A 137 -12.87 43.49 -21.46
CA ARG A 137 -13.24 43.26 -22.87
C ARG A 137 -14.44 44.07 -23.38
N GLN A 138 -15.18 44.78 -22.52
CA GLN A 138 -16.38 45.52 -22.94
C GLN A 138 -16.12 46.94 -23.50
N THR A 139 -14.87 47.39 -23.66
CA THR A 139 -14.59 48.79 -24.07
C THR A 139 -14.03 48.96 -25.49
N GLU A 140 -13.82 47.91 -26.28
CA GLU A 140 -13.41 48.08 -27.68
C GLU A 140 -14.43 47.42 -28.62
N GLU A 141 -15.46 48.20 -28.95
CA GLU A 141 -16.40 47.93 -30.03
C GLU A 141 -16.05 48.88 -31.20
N THR A 142 -15.41 48.36 -32.24
CA THR A 142 -15.39 48.96 -33.59
C THR A 142 -15.11 47.86 -34.63
N PRO A 143 -15.97 47.61 -35.65
CA PRO A 143 -15.71 46.67 -36.75
C PRO A 143 -15.33 47.41 -38.07
N PRO A 144 -15.09 46.73 -39.22
CA PRO A 144 -13.86 46.05 -39.68
C PRO A 144 -13.32 46.63 -41.03
N PRO A 145 -12.28 46.06 -41.66
CA PRO A 145 -12.55 45.25 -42.87
C PRO A 145 -11.70 43.96 -43.06
N GLU A 146 -12.22 43.09 -43.92
CA GLU A 146 -11.87 41.69 -44.25
C GLU A 146 -10.54 41.44 -45.03
N GLU A 147 -10.15 40.15 -45.00
CA GLU A 147 -9.28 39.32 -45.88
C GLU A 147 -7.89 38.89 -45.36
N PRO A 148 -7.41 37.66 -45.67
CA PRO A 148 -8.11 36.37 -45.85
C PRO A 148 -7.46 35.20 -45.05
N ALA A 149 -8.11 34.04 -45.16
CA ALA A 149 -7.98 32.81 -44.36
C ALA A 149 -6.58 32.18 -44.19
N GLU A 150 -6.34 31.62 -43.00
CA GLU A 150 -5.60 30.36 -42.78
C GLU A 150 -6.28 29.58 -41.63
N VAL A 151 -6.78 28.38 -41.95
CA VAL A 151 -7.00 27.30 -40.96
C VAL A 151 -5.69 26.53 -40.86
N PRO A 152 -5.24 26.16 -39.65
CA PRO A 152 -5.51 24.77 -39.28
C PRO A 152 -5.80 24.50 -37.79
N ASP A 153 -6.46 23.36 -37.64
CA ASP A 153 -6.33 22.36 -36.60
C ASP A 153 -6.78 22.65 -35.17
N VAL A 154 -7.92 22.02 -34.88
CA VAL A 154 -8.32 21.45 -33.61
C VAL A 154 -7.12 20.79 -32.94
N VAL A 155 -6.47 21.48 -32.02
CA VAL A 155 -5.51 20.88 -31.10
C VAL A 155 -6.29 20.03 -30.10
N LYS A 156 -6.48 18.78 -30.48
CA LYS A 156 -6.75 17.68 -29.55
C LYS A 156 -5.53 17.63 -28.64
N ILE A 157 -5.68 18.09 -27.39
CA ILE A 157 -4.61 18.01 -26.39
C ILE A 157 -4.43 16.52 -26.04
N ALA A 158 -3.67 15.81 -26.86
CA ALA A 158 -2.98 14.60 -26.44
C ALA A 158 -1.83 15.09 -25.55
N ALA A 159 -1.98 14.91 -24.24
CA ALA A 159 -0.87 15.07 -23.32
C ALA A 159 0.16 13.98 -23.63
N SER A 160 1.12 14.28 -24.52
CA SER A 160 2.39 13.58 -24.58
C SER A 160 3.05 13.81 -23.22
N VAL A 161 3.07 12.76 -22.40
CA VAL A 161 3.77 12.77 -21.11
C VAL A 161 5.25 12.93 -21.45
N GLU A 162 5.86 14.07 -21.12
CA GLU A 162 7.30 14.31 -21.34
C GLU A 162 8.12 13.36 -20.44
N ILE A 163 8.40 12.15 -20.94
CA ILE A 163 9.19 11.13 -20.25
C ILE A 163 10.69 11.20 -20.59
N ASP A 164 11.07 11.93 -21.65
CA ASP A 164 12.43 11.93 -22.21
C ASP A 164 13.50 12.51 -21.26
N ALA A 165 13.11 13.32 -20.28
CA ALA A 165 14.01 13.93 -19.30
C ALA A 165 14.08 13.16 -17.96
N LEU A 166 13.31 12.08 -17.80
CA LEU A 166 13.22 11.35 -16.54
C LEU A 166 14.19 10.16 -16.48
N PRO A 167 14.73 9.82 -15.29
CA PRO A 167 15.38 8.54 -15.08
C PRO A 167 14.47 7.38 -15.53
N PRO A 168 15.00 6.30 -16.14
CA PRO A 168 14.16 5.25 -16.76
C PRO A 168 13.10 4.64 -15.84
N ARG A 169 13.40 4.49 -14.54
CA ARG A 169 12.46 3.96 -13.55
C ARG A 169 11.36 4.96 -13.16
N GLU A 170 11.68 6.25 -13.21
CA GLU A 170 10.71 7.33 -12.98
C GLU A 170 9.80 7.46 -14.20
N ALA A 171 10.35 7.42 -15.41
CA ALA A 171 9.57 7.37 -16.66
C ALA A 171 8.55 6.22 -16.64
N ALA A 172 8.99 5.00 -16.31
CA ALA A 172 8.11 3.84 -16.17
C ALA A 172 7.00 4.04 -15.12
N THR A 173 7.29 4.77 -14.04
CA THR A 173 6.30 5.08 -12.97
C THR A 173 5.24 6.06 -13.46
N VAL A 174 5.64 7.08 -14.21
CA VAL A 174 4.68 8.02 -14.81
C VAL A 174 3.79 7.31 -15.82
N LEU A 175 4.37 6.44 -16.66
CA LEU A 175 3.61 5.64 -17.64
C LEU A 175 2.61 4.69 -16.96
N PHE A 176 3.00 4.06 -15.84
CA PHE A 176 2.08 3.27 -15.04
C PHE A 176 0.92 4.11 -14.49
N CYS A 177 1.20 5.28 -13.92
CA CYS A 177 0.16 6.16 -13.39
C CYS A 177 -0.79 6.63 -14.50
N ALA A 178 -0.26 6.95 -15.68
CA ALA A 178 -1.03 7.36 -16.85
C ALA A 178 -1.98 6.24 -17.32
N LEU A 179 -1.48 5.00 -17.47
CA LEU A 179 -2.32 3.88 -17.86
C LEU A 179 -3.38 3.57 -16.80
N ARG A 180 -3.01 3.58 -15.51
CA ARG A 180 -3.93 3.34 -14.40
C ARG A 180 -5.07 4.36 -14.37
N ALA A 181 -4.74 5.65 -14.54
CA ALA A 181 -5.72 6.72 -14.61
C ALA A 181 -6.64 6.57 -15.84
N ARG A 182 -6.06 6.21 -17.01
CA ARG A 182 -6.82 5.98 -18.25
C ARG A 182 -7.84 4.85 -18.12
N LEU A 183 -7.51 3.81 -17.36
CA LEU A 183 -8.39 2.67 -17.09
C LEU A 183 -9.38 2.91 -15.94
N GLY A 184 -9.35 4.09 -15.29
CA GLY A 184 -10.23 4.41 -14.16
C GLY A 184 -9.94 3.58 -12.91
N LEU A 185 -8.73 3.04 -12.77
CA LEU A 185 -8.33 2.24 -11.63
C LEU A 185 -7.90 3.14 -10.45
N SER A 186 -8.29 2.74 -9.23
CA SER A 186 -7.98 3.49 -8.00
C SER A 186 -6.46 3.64 -7.77
N GLU A 187 -6.06 4.77 -7.17
CA GLU A 187 -4.65 5.04 -6.86
C GLU A 187 -4.05 4.12 -5.79
N SER A 188 -4.90 3.47 -4.99
CA SER A 188 -4.48 2.49 -3.98
C SER A 188 -4.13 1.12 -4.56
N LYS A 189 -4.42 0.86 -5.84
CA LYS A 189 -4.20 -0.45 -6.47
C LYS A 189 -2.73 -0.65 -6.80
N THR A 190 -2.22 -1.81 -6.36
CA THR A 190 -0.86 -2.25 -6.70
C THR A 190 -0.79 -2.67 -8.16
N PRO A 191 0.41 -2.76 -8.77
CA PRO A 191 0.55 -3.29 -10.13
C PRO A 191 -0.11 -4.66 -10.31
N ARG A 192 0.05 -5.56 -9.33
CA ARG A 192 -0.56 -6.89 -9.32
C ARG A 192 -2.09 -6.83 -9.32
N ASP A 193 -2.68 -5.94 -8.52
CA ASP A 193 -4.13 -5.74 -8.53
C ASP A 193 -4.62 -5.17 -9.86
N CYS A 194 -3.85 -4.25 -10.46
CA CYS A 194 -4.18 -3.68 -11.76
C CYS A 194 -4.16 -4.74 -12.87
N ALA A 195 -3.22 -5.69 -12.84
CA ALA A 195 -3.18 -6.82 -13.77
C ALA A 195 -4.44 -7.71 -13.67
N LEU A 196 -4.95 -7.92 -12.45
CA LEU A 196 -6.19 -8.69 -12.23
C LEU A 196 -7.44 -7.94 -12.70
N LEU A 197 -7.47 -6.61 -12.55
CA LEU A 197 -8.62 -5.77 -12.90
C LEU A 197 -8.68 -5.43 -14.39
N ALA A 198 -7.54 -5.43 -15.08
CA ALA A 198 -7.42 -5.13 -16.50
C ALA A 198 -6.54 -6.19 -17.19
N PRO A 199 -7.09 -7.39 -17.47
CA PRO A 199 -6.32 -8.52 -18.01
C PRO A 199 -5.69 -8.22 -19.38
N ASP A 200 -6.34 -7.41 -20.22
CA ASP A 200 -5.83 -6.97 -21.53
C ASP A 200 -4.54 -6.11 -21.42
N HIS A 201 -4.21 -5.65 -20.20
CA HIS A 201 -3.01 -4.87 -19.91
C HIS A 201 -2.12 -5.54 -18.85
N ALA A 202 -2.36 -6.81 -18.52
CA ALA A 202 -1.63 -7.53 -17.48
C ALA A 202 -0.11 -7.54 -17.73
N ALA A 203 0.33 -7.77 -18.97
CA ALA A 203 1.74 -7.78 -19.33
C ALA A 203 2.46 -6.45 -19.02
N PHE A 204 1.77 -5.31 -19.22
CA PHE A 204 2.30 -4.00 -18.85
C PHE A 204 2.47 -3.88 -17.33
N PHE A 205 1.46 -4.29 -16.56
CA PHE A 205 1.47 -4.16 -15.11
C PHE A 205 2.51 -5.09 -14.45
N GLU A 206 2.64 -6.32 -14.94
CA GLU A 206 3.67 -7.26 -14.50
C GLU A 206 5.08 -6.76 -14.84
N ARG A 207 5.28 -6.16 -16.02
CA ARG A 207 6.56 -5.56 -16.39
C ARG A 207 6.91 -4.41 -15.44
N TYR A 208 5.96 -3.52 -15.17
CA TYR A 208 6.16 -2.43 -14.23
C TYR A 208 6.42 -2.93 -12.79
N GLU A 209 5.77 -4.02 -12.37
CA GLU A 209 6.01 -4.64 -11.07
C GLU A 209 7.48 -5.04 -10.88
N ARG A 210 8.09 -5.65 -11.91
CA ARG A 210 9.52 -6.00 -11.91
C ARG A 210 10.43 -4.77 -11.85
N ILE A 211 10.10 -3.73 -12.60
CA ILE A 211 10.84 -2.45 -12.56
C ILE A 211 10.77 -1.84 -11.15
N ARG A 212 9.60 -1.88 -10.50
CA ARG A 212 9.37 -1.25 -9.20
C ARG A 212 10.01 -2.03 -8.04
N TYR A 213 9.79 -3.34 -7.98
CA TYR A 213 10.15 -4.16 -6.82
C TYR A 213 11.40 -5.01 -7.02
N ALA A 214 11.67 -5.48 -8.24
CA ALA A 214 12.87 -6.29 -8.54
C ALA A 214 14.10 -5.43 -8.91
N GLY A 215 13.95 -4.10 -8.97
CA GLY A 215 15.09 -3.21 -9.24
C GLY A 215 15.42 -3.04 -10.72
N GLU A 216 14.60 -3.57 -11.62
CA GLU A 216 14.98 -3.66 -13.03
C GLU A 216 15.05 -2.30 -13.75
N ILE A 217 16.06 -2.24 -14.60
CA ILE A 217 16.42 -1.30 -15.67
C ILE A 217 15.54 -1.29 -16.94
N PRO A 218 14.43 -0.56 -17.11
CA PRO A 218 13.74 -0.58 -18.41
C PRO A 218 14.63 0.02 -19.50
N SER A 219 14.68 -0.62 -20.67
CA SER A 219 15.36 -0.08 -21.84
C SER A 219 14.57 1.05 -22.51
N GLU A 220 15.21 1.85 -23.36
CA GLU A 220 14.52 2.91 -24.11
C GLU A 220 13.42 2.36 -25.03
N GLU A 221 13.64 1.18 -25.63
CA GLU A 221 12.63 0.51 -26.47
C GLU A 221 11.42 0.05 -25.65
N GLU A 222 11.67 -0.45 -24.43
CA GLU A 222 10.61 -0.83 -23.50
C GLU A 222 9.80 0.38 -23.04
N LEU A 223 10.45 1.51 -22.76
CA LEU A 223 9.76 2.75 -22.38
C LEU A 223 8.88 3.29 -23.52
N LYS A 224 9.36 3.26 -24.77
CA LYS A 224 8.55 3.63 -25.94
C LYS A 224 7.34 2.72 -26.13
N SER A 225 7.50 1.42 -25.91
CA SER A 225 6.39 0.46 -25.94
C SER A 225 5.37 0.74 -24.83
N MET A 226 5.85 0.95 -23.60
CA MET A 226 5.02 1.32 -22.45
C MET A 226 4.27 2.65 -22.69
N GLU A 227 4.93 3.62 -23.31
CA GLU A 227 4.32 4.91 -23.66
C GLU A 227 3.19 4.75 -24.68
N LYS A 228 3.39 3.94 -25.72
CA LYS A 228 2.35 3.62 -26.71
C LYS A 228 1.12 2.99 -26.04
N ILE A 229 1.33 2.07 -25.12
CA ILE A 229 0.25 1.39 -24.37
C ILE A 229 -0.45 2.39 -23.43
N ALA A 230 0.30 3.22 -22.70
CA ALA A 230 -0.24 4.19 -21.76
C ALA A 230 -1.05 5.30 -22.45
N SER A 231 -0.58 5.78 -23.61
CA SER A 231 -1.26 6.79 -24.44
C SER A 231 -2.45 6.26 -25.24
N GLY A 232 -2.67 4.94 -25.27
CA GLY A 232 -3.77 4.31 -25.99
C GLY A 232 -3.56 4.19 -27.50
N GLY A 233 -2.30 4.16 -27.93
CA GLY A 233 -1.88 4.08 -29.33
C GLY A 233 -2.02 2.70 -29.99
N ASP A 234 -2.53 1.67 -29.30
CA ASP A 234 -2.90 0.39 -29.92
C ASP A 234 -4.31 -0.02 -29.49
N ARG A 235 -5.18 -0.21 -30.49
CA ARG A 235 -6.43 -0.96 -30.36
C ARG A 235 -6.25 -2.46 -30.68
N ASP A 236 -5.05 -2.90 -31.08
CA ASP A 236 -4.81 -4.24 -31.64
C ASP A 236 -3.63 -5.01 -31.01
N ALA A 237 -3.29 -4.73 -29.76
CA ALA A 237 -2.39 -5.59 -28.98
C ALA A 237 -3.07 -5.97 -27.65
N ALA A 238 -4.17 -6.72 -27.78
CA ALA A 238 -4.82 -7.50 -26.72
C ALA A 238 -4.40 -8.97 -26.87
#